data_AF-B9RHM4-F1
#
_entry.id   AF-B9RHM4-F1
#
_cell.length_a   1.000
_cell.length_b   1.000
_cell.length_c   1.000
_cell.angle_alpha   90.00
_cell.angle_beta   90.00
_cell.angle_gamma   90.00
#
_symmetry.space_group_name_H-M   'P 1'
#
loop_
_entity.id
_entity.type
_entity.pdbx_description
1 polymer ?
#
loop_
_entity_poly.entity_id
_entity_poly.type
_entity_poly.pdbx_seq_one_letter_code
_entity_poly.pdbx_strand_id
1 'polypeptide(L)'
;MEELILGALKWRMRSVTPFSFISFFISLSKFKDPPLRQALKARAIEIILKAQDDIRILKFKASVIAASALLNASHELFALQFSCFKKALCHCSYVHKEDMFECYDLVQDITMQEHESLFNVVLSSDTPVNVLDMHLSSSECRDQ
;
A
#
# COMPACT_ATOMS: atom_id res chain seq x y z
N MET A 1 31.47 8.73 -9.06
CA MET A 1 30.33 7.84 -8.80
C MET A 1 29.10 8.33 -9.56
N GLU A 2 28.77 9.62 -9.51
CA GLU A 2 27.64 10.22 -10.23
C GLU A 2 27.67 9.98 -11.74
N GLU A 3 28.78 10.28 -12.43
CA GLU A 3 28.94 10.06 -13.87
C GLU A 3 28.74 8.60 -14.31
N LEU A 4 29.12 7.63 -13.46
CA LEU A 4 28.92 6.21 -13.74
C LEU A 4 27.44 5.83 -13.65
N ILE A 5 26.72 6.40 -12.68
CA ILE A 5 25.27 6.19 -12.52
C ILE A 5 24.51 6.85 -13.67
N LEU A 6 24.84 8.10 -14.01
CA LEU A 6 24.26 8.83 -15.14
C LEU A 6 24.53 8.10 -16.47
N GLY A 7 25.75 7.61 -16.65
CA GLY A 7 26.12 6.76 -17.79
C GLY A 7 25.29 5.48 -17.86
N ALA A 8 25.17 4.74 -16.76
CA ALA A 8 24.40 3.50 -16.69
C ALA A 8 22.90 3.72 -16.98
N LEU A 9 22.32 4.79 -16.43
CA LEU A 9 20.93 5.20 -16.69
C LEU A 9 20.73 5.87 -18.05
N LYS A 10 21.80 6.03 -18.86
CA LYS A 10 21.76 6.74 -20.16
C LYS A 10 21.15 8.13 -20.04
N TRP A 11 21.47 8.83 -18.94
CA TRP A 11 20.95 10.16 -18.60
C TRP A 11 19.41 10.22 -18.42
N ARG A 12 18.74 9.08 -18.30
CA ARG A 12 17.28 9.00 -18.09
C ARG A 12 16.93 9.08 -16.61
N MET A 13 17.11 10.26 -16.02
CA MET A 13 16.87 10.51 -14.59
C MET A 13 15.39 10.62 -14.20
N ARG A 14 14.47 10.62 -15.18
CA ARG A 14 13.02 10.72 -14.95
C ARG A 14 12.37 9.34 -15.01
N SER A 15 12.62 8.53 -13.99
CA SER A 15 11.91 7.25 -13.82
C SER A 15 10.44 7.49 -13.50
N VAL A 16 9.56 6.71 -14.14
CA VAL A 16 8.14 6.72 -13.80
C VAL A 16 7.96 5.98 -12.48
N THR A 17 7.26 6.60 -11.52
CA THR A 17 7.01 6.01 -10.20
C THR A 17 5.56 5.55 -10.07
N PRO A 18 5.25 4.60 -9.16
CA PRO A 18 3.87 4.18 -8.91
C PRO A 18 2.94 5.36 -8.59
N PHE A 19 3.46 6.38 -7.90
CA PHE A 19 2.72 7.58 -7.54
C PHE A 19 2.09 8.31 -8.72
N SER A 20 2.73 8.28 -9.90
CA SER A 20 2.22 8.90 -11.12
C SER A 20 0.89 8.30 -11.60
N PHE A 21 0.59 7.04 -11.24
CA PHE A 21 -0.62 6.35 -11.68
C PHE A 21 -1.77 6.42 -10.67
N ILE A 22 -1.53 6.84 -9.43
CA ILE A 22 -2.55 6.81 -8.37
C ILE A 22 -3.79 7.62 -8.76
N SER A 23 -3.59 8.88 -9.19
CA SER A 23 -4.70 9.76 -9.55
C SER A 23 -5.53 9.21 -10.70
N PHE A 24 -4.90 8.51 -11.65
CA PHE A 24 -5.58 7.85 -12.77
C PHE A 24 -6.43 6.68 -12.29
N PHE A 25 -5.89 5.77 -11.50
CA PHE A 25 -6.68 4.63 -11.02
C PHE A 25 -7.80 5.07 -10.07
N ILE A 26 -7.59 6.09 -9.25
CA ILE A 26 -8.66 6.68 -8.42
C ILE A 26 -9.79 7.23 -9.30
N SER A 27 -9.51 7.79 -10.48
CA SER A 27 -10.58 8.29 -11.36
C SER A 27 -11.42 7.17 -11.98
N LEU A 28 -10.94 5.92 -12.00
CA LEU A 28 -11.72 4.74 -12.41
C LEU A 28 -12.71 4.28 -11.33
N SER A 29 -12.54 4.74 -10.08
CA SER A 29 -13.39 4.36 -8.97
C SER A 29 -14.73 5.11 -8.98
N LYS A 30 -15.73 4.57 -8.26
CA LYS A 30 -17.01 5.25 -8.02
C LYS A 30 -16.99 6.14 -6.76
N PHE A 31 -15.82 6.40 -6.17
CA PHE A 31 -15.69 7.29 -5.00
C PHE A 31 -16.04 8.73 -5.41
N LYS A 32 -17.28 9.14 -5.17
CA LYS A 32 -17.75 10.50 -5.50
C LYS A 32 -17.23 11.56 -4.52
N ASP A 33 -16.99 11.15 -3.29
CA ASP A 33 -16.67 12.06 -2.20
C ASP A 33 -15.16 12.38 -2.14
N PRO A 34 -14.74 13.66 -2.24
CA PRO A 34 -13.33 14.04 -2.23
C PRO A 34 -12.52 13.54 -1.02
N PRO A 35 -13.01 13.59 0.24
CA PRO A 35 -12.32 13.04 1.41
C PRO A 35 -12.02 11.55 1.28
N LEU A 36 -12.96 10.75 0.75
CA LEU A 36 -12.75 9.31 0.55
C LEU A 36 -11.64 9.03 -0.47
N ARG A 37 -11.61 9.81 -1.56
CA ARG A 37 -10.53 9.72 -2.56
C ARG A 37 -9.18 10.09 -1.96
N GLN A 38 -9.15 11.09 -1.09
CA GLN A 38 -7.93 11.52 -0.41
C GLN A 38 -7.45 10.48 0.61
N ALA A 39 -8.36 9.87 1.37
CA ALA A 39 -8.04 8.77 2.29
C ALA A 39 -7.48 7.56 1.52
N LEU A 40 -8.13 7.16 0.42
CA LEU A 40 -7.65 6.10 -0.45
C LEU A 40 -6.26 6.38 -1.01
N LYS A 41 -6.04 7.61 -1.49
CA LYS A 41 -4.75 8.06 -2.00
C LYS A 41 -3.67 8.00 -0.93
N ALA A 42 -3.95 8.55 0.25
CA ALA A 42 -3.00 8.58 1.36
C ALA A 42 -2.60 7.15 1.76
N ARG A 43 -3.57 6.26 1.89
CA ARG A 43 -3.31 4.87 2.25
C ARG A 43 -2.53 4.12 1.18
N ALA A 44 -2.85 4.31 -0.09
CA ALA A 44 -2.08 3.72 -1.19
C ALA A 44 -0.63 4.23 -1.23
N ILE A 45 -0.39 5.51 -0.94
CA ILE A 45 0.98 6.07 -0.83
C ILE A 45 1.76 5.38 0.29
N GLU A 46 1.15 5.22 1.46
CA GLU A 46 1.76 4.53 2.60
C GLU A 46 2.14 3.09 2.24
N ILE A 47 1.23 2.35 1.61
CA ILE A 47 1.48 0.98 1.15
C ILE A 47 2.62 0.91 0.13
N ILE A 48 2.68 1.85 -0.82
CA ILE A 48 3.77 1.91 -1.81
C ILE A 48 5.11 2.17 -1.12
N LEU A 49 5.15 3.07 -0.13
CA LEU A 49 6.37 3.37 0.61
C LEU A 49 6.87 2.15 1.39
N LYS A 50 5.97 1.44 2.07
CA LYS A 50 6.29 0.18 2.78
C LYS A 50 6.82 -0.90 1.83
N ALA A 51 6.19 -1.05 0.67
CA ALA A 51 6.60 -2.05 -0.30
C ALA A 51 8.00 -1.77 -0.92
N GLN A 52 8.56 -0.57 -0.81
CA GLN A 52 9.87 -0.23 -1.41
C GLN A 52 11.04 -0.97 -0.76
N ASP A 53 10.91 -1.40 0.49
CA ASP A 53 11.98 -2.10 1.21
C ASP A 53 12.12 -3.56 0.76
N ASP A 54 11.12 -4.10 0.05
CA ASP A 54 11.16 -5.45 -0.51
C ASP A 54 11.59 -5.44 -2.00
N ILE A 55 12.76 -6.01 -2.27
CA ILE A 55 13.32 -6.12 -3.62
C ILE A 55 12.42 -6.88 -4.61
N ARG A 56 11.54 -7.76 -4.12
CA ARG A 56 10.59 -8.53 -4.95
C ARG A 56 9.58 -7.60 -5.63
N ILE A 57 9.35 -6.39 -5.11
CA ILE A 57 8.44 -5.42 -5.73
C ILE A 57 8.99 -4.91 -7.07
N LEU A 58 10.32 -4.89 -7.24
CA LEU A 58 10.99 -4.34 -8.42
C LEU A 58 10.74 -5.17 -9.69
N LYS A 59 10.22 -6.39 -9.58
CA LYS A 59 9.80 -7.20 -10.73
C LYS A 59 8.58 -6.64 -11.44
N PHE A 60 7.77 -5.82 -10.75
CA PHE A 60 6.53 -5.28 -11.28
C PHE A 60 6.72 -3.90 -11.88
N LYS A 61 5.88 -3.57 -12.88
CA LYS A 61 5.81 -2.22 -13.45
C LYS A 61 5.20 -1.25 -12.44
N ALA A 62 5.62 0.01 -12.49
CA ALA A 62 5.07 1.07 -11.64
C ALA A 62 3.53 1.18 -11.68
N SER A 63 2.90 0.94 -12.84
CA SER A 63 1.44 0.92 -12.96
C SER A 63 0.78 -0.24 -12.20
N VAL A 64 1.41 -1.42 -12.21
CA VAL A 64 0.95 -2.61 -11.49
C VAL A 64 1.06 -2.37 -10.00
N ILE A 65 2.21 -1.88 -9.51
CA ILE A 65 2.42 -1.55 -8.10
C ILE A 65 1.36 -0.56 -7.60
N ALA A 66 1.07 0.50 -8.37
CA ALA A 66 0.07 1.49 -8.02
C ALA A 66 -1.35 0.90 -7.96
N ALA A 67 -1.71 0.05 -8.93
CA ALA A 67 -3.01 -0.62 -8.96
C ALA A 67 -3.19 -1.59 -7.78
N SER A 68 -2.17 -2.39 -7.49
CA SER A 68 -2.16 -3.34 -6.37
C SER A 68 -2.22 -2.63 -5.01
N ALA A 69 -1.45 -1.55 -4.83
CA ALA A 69 -1.52 -0.74 -3.61
C ALA A 69 -2.90 -0.09 -3.41
N LEU A 70 -3.51 0.42 -4.48
CA LEU A 70 -4.87 0.96 -4.43
C LEU A 70 -5.92 -0.12 -4.17
N LEU A 71 -5.74 -1.31 -4.74
CA LEU A 71 -6.61 -2.45 -4.48
C LEU A 71 -6.54 -2.84 -3.00
N ASN A 72 -5.33 -2.91 -2.42
CA ASN A 72 -5.13 -3.20 -0.99
C ASN A 72 -5.70 -2.09 -0.09
N ALA A 73 -5.43 -0.82 -0.39
CA ALA A 73 -6.02 0.31 0.32
C ALA A 73 -7.57 0.29 0.29
N SER A 74 -8.16 -0.09 -0.86
CA SER A 74 -9.62 -0.20 -0.98
C SER A 74 -10.19 -1.39 -0.22
N HIS A 75 -9.43 -2.48 -0.10
CA HIS A 75 -9.81 -3.65 0.69
C HIS A 75 -9.90 -3.29 2.18
N GLU A 76 -8.90 -2.55 2.68
CA GLU A 76 -8.83 -2.13 4.09
C GLU A 76 -9.86 -1.05 4.45
N LEU A 77 -10.03 -0.03 3.60
CA LEU A 77 -10.86 1.14 3.92
C LEU A 77 -12.31 1.02 3.46
N PHE A 78 -12.57 0.27 2.38
CA PHE A 78 -13.84 0.33 1.65
C PHE A 78 -14.33 -1.05 1.19
N ALA A 79 -14.46 -2.01 2.12
CA ALA A 79 -14.89 -3.38 1.83
C ALA A 79 -16.15 -3.48 0.94
N LEU A 80 -17.14 -2.59 1.13
CA LEU A 80 -18.35 -2.55 0.30
C LEU A 80 -18.10 -2.17 -1.17
N GLN A 81 -17.10 -1.33 -1.43
CA GLN A 81 -16.78 -0.82 -2.78
C GLN A 81 -15.63 -1.58 -3.44
N PHE A 82 -14.90 -2.39 -2.68
CA PHE A 82 -13.77 -3.20 -3.12
C PHE A 82 -14.09 -4.02 -4.37
N SER A 83 -15.20 -4.76 -4.39
CA SER A 83 -15.57 -5.63 -5.51
C SER A 83 -15.78 -4.86 -6.82
N CYS A 84 -16.36 -3.67 -6.75
CA CYS A 84 -16.58 -2.78 -7.89
C CYS A 84 -15.25 -2.21 -8.39
N PHE A 85 -14.40 -1.76 -7.47
CA PHE A 85 -13.10 -1.18 -7.80
C PHE A 85 -12.13 -2.21 -8.38
N LYS A 86 -12.08 -3.42 -7.81
CA LYS A 86 -11.35 -4.57 -8.34
C LYS A 86 -11.74 -4.87 -9.79
N LYS A 87 -13.04 -4.89 -10.10
CA LYS A 87 -13.53 -5.07 -11.48
C LYS A 87 -13.07 -3.94 -12.40
N ALA A 88 -13.12 -2.69 -11.95
CA ALA A 88 -12.66 -1.54 -12.74
C ALA A 88 -11.16 -1.63 -13.06
N LEU A 89 -10.32 -2.00 -12.09
CA LEU A 89 -8.89 -2.22 -12.30
C LEU A 89 -8.63 -3.39 -13.25
N CYS A 90 -9.35 -4.51 -13.10
CA CYS A 90 -9.23 -5.65 -14.00
C CYS A 90 -9.60 -5.31 -15.45
N HIS A 91 -10.50 -4.37 -15.69
CA HIS A 91 -10.86 -3.93 -17.04
C HIS A 91 -9.93 -2.83 -17.59
N CYS A 92 -8.95 -2.38 -16.82
CA CYS A 92 -7.99 -1.38 -17.26
C CYS A 92 -6.93 -2.02 -18.17
N SER A 93 -6.83 -1.56 -19.42
CA SER A 93 -5.86 -2.07 -20.40
C SER A 93 -4.39 -1.84 -20.03
N TYR A 94 -4.11 -0.92 -19.09
CA TYR A 94 -2.76 -0.56 -18.68
C TYR A 94 -2.18 -1.46 -17.56
N VAL A 95 -2.98 -2.41 -17.07
CA VAL A 95 -2.61 -3.31 -15.96
C VAL A 95 -2.87 -4.76 -16.38
N HIS A 96 -1.82 -5.58 -16.32
CA HIS A 96 -1.96 -7.03 -16.51
C HIS A 96 -2.55 -7.61 -15.22
N LYS A 97 -3.64 -8.38 -15.35
CA LYS A 97 -4.43 -8.82 -14.19
C LYS A 97 -3.61 -9.76 -13.30
N GLU A 98 -2.87 -10.66 -13.92
CA GLU A 98 -2.06 -11.67 -13.28
C GLU A 98 -0.94 -11.00 -12.45
N ASP A 99 -0.17 -10.10 -13.07
CA ASP A 99 0.85 -9.30 -12.39
C ASP A 99 0.25 -8.47 -11.24
N MET A 100 -0.96 -7.92 -11.42
CA MET A 100 -1.63 -7.13 -10.39
C MET A 100 -2.01 -7.96 -9.17
N PHE A 101 -2.53 -9.17 -9.36
CA PHE A 101 -2.86 -10.05 -8.25
C PHE A 101 -1.61 -10.57 -7.55
N GLU A 102 -0.59 -10.97 -8.30
CA GLU A 102 0.69 -11.40 -7.72
C GLU A 102 1.34 -10.26 -6.91
N CYS A 103 1.30 -9.03 -7.42
CA CYS A 103 1.80 -7.85 -6.70
C CYS A 103 0.92 -7.49 -5.50
N TYR A 104 -0.39 -7.71 -5.58
CA TYR A 104 -1.31 -7.48 -4.47
C TYR A 104 -1.02 -8.43 -3.32
N ASP A 105 -0.86 -9.73 -3.60
CA ASP A 105 -0.54 -10.74 -2.58
C ASP A 105 0.82 -10.41 -1.92
N LEU A 106 1.84 -10.08 -2.72
CA LEU A 106 3.14 -9.66 -2.18
C LEU A 106 3.03 -8.42 -1.28
N VAL A 107 2.26 -7.42 -1.69
CA VAL A 107 2.07 -6.20 -0.91
C VAL A 107 1.35 -6.50 0.41
N GLN A 108 0.37 -7.40 0.41
CA GLN A 108 -0.28 -7.85 1.64
C GLN A 108 0.73 -8.52 2.58
N ASP A 109 1.53 -9.46 2.07
CA ASP A 109 2.56 -10.14 2.85
C ASP A 109 3.53 -9.15 3.52
N ILE A 110 4.00 -8.14 2.78
CA ILE A 110 4.90 -7.10 3.30
C ILE A 110 4.22 -6.32 4.43
N THR A 111 2.98 -5.87 4.20
CA THR A 111 2.25 -5.08 5.21
C THR A 111 1.92 -5.86 6.48
N MET A 112 1.77 -7.20 6.40
CA MET A 112 1.53 -8.06 7.56
C MET A 112 2.80 -8.30 8.38
N GLN A 113 3.94 -8.54 7.72
CA GLN A 113 5.24 -8.76 8.39
C GLN A 113 5.70 -7.54 9.20
N GLU A 114 5.46 -6.33 8.68
CA GLU A 114 5.76 -5.10 9.43
C GLU A 114 4.94 -4.98 10.70
N HIS A 115 3.65 -5.37 10.66
CA HIS A 115 2.78 -5.29 11.83
C HIS A 115 3.27 -6.24 12.93
N GLU A 116 3.69 -7.46 12.58
CA GLU A 116 4.32 -8.37 13.55
C GLU A 116 5.65 -7.81 14.08
N SER A 117 6.46 -7.18 13.23
CA SER A 117 7.73 -6.57 13.67
C SER A 117 7.51 -5.37 14.59
N LEU A 118 6.53 -4.51 14.30
CA LEU A 118 6.17 -3.35 15.12
C LEU A 118 5.55 -3.80 16.44
N PHE A 119 4.67 -4.82 16.42
CA PHE A 119 4.15 -5.43 17.63
C PHE A 119 5.28 -6.03 18.47
N ASN A 120 6.24 -6.74 17.87
CA ASN A 120 7.38 -7.28 18.61
C ASN A 120 8.31 -6.19 19.17
N VAL A 121 8.51 -5.08 18.44
CA VAL A 121 9.28 -3.93 18.95
C VAL A 121 8.55 -3.22 20.10
N VAL A 122 7.22 -3.04 20.00
CA VAL A 122 6.38 -2.46 21.07
C VAL A 122 6.26 -3.38 22.27
N LEU A 123 6.21 -4.70 22.06
CA LEU A 123 6.22 -5.71 23.13
C LEU A 123 7.61 -5.89 23.76
N SER A 124 8.68 -5.63 23.00
CA SER A 124 10.08 -5.70 23.48
C SER A 124 10.59 -4.38 24.05
N SER A 125 9.85 -3.28 23.90
CA SER A 125 10.18 -2.03 24.58
C SER A 125 9.72 -2.11 26.03
N ASP A 126 10.55 -2.72 26.88
CA ASP A 126 10.55 -2.47 28.32
C ASP A 126 10.97 -1.02 28.57
N THR A 127 10.12 -0.06 28.19
CA THR A 127 10.26 1.31 28.68
C THR A 127 9.78 1.34 30.12
N PRO A 128 10.56 1.89 31.06
CA PRO A 128 10.13 2.00 32.44
C PRO A 128 8.82 2.80 32.51
N VAL A 129 7.88 2.28 33.30
CA VAL A 129 6.55 2.86 33.56
C VAL A 129 6.69 4.38 33.74
N ASN A 130 6.19 5.15 32.77
CA ASN A 130 5.98 6.57 32.96
C ASN A 130 4.52 6.78 33.38
N VAL A 131 4.29 7.80 34.20
CA VAL A 131 3.08 8.01 35.03
C VAL A 131 1.82 8.37 34.20
N LEU A 132 1.82 8.14 32.89
CA LEU A 132 0.74 8.53 31.96
C LEU A 132 0.19 7.37 31.11
N ASP A 133 0.43 6.11 31.46
CA ASP A 133 -0.18 4.99 30.76
C ASP A 133 -1.70 4.98 30.96
N MET A 134 -2.41 5.45 29.93
CA MET A 134 -3.84 5.26 29.76
C MET A 134 -4.09 3.81 29.36
N HIS A 135 -4.46 2.99 30.34
CA HIS A 135 -4.90 1.62 30.13
C HIS A 135 -6.10 1.59 29.17
N LEU A 136 -5.86 1.21 27.92
CA LEU A 136 -6.90 0.68 27.05
C LEU A 136 -7.11 -0.79 27.38
N SER A 137 -7.93 -1.05 28.40
CA SER A 137 -8.47 -2.38 28.64
C SER A 137 -9.30 -2.81 27.43
N SER A 138 -8.80 -3.81 26.71
CA SER A 138 -9.60 -4.59 25.76
C SER A 138 -10.75 -5.25 26.50
N SER A 139 -11.96 -4.78 26.25
CA SER A 139 -13.19 -5.46 26.67
C SER A 139 -13.37 -6.70 25.79
N GLU A 140 -12.99 -7.87 26.29
CA GLU A 140 -13.46 -9.15 25.79
C GLU A 140 -14.98 -9.20 25.95
N CYS A 141 -15.72 -9.18 24.85
CA CYS A 141 -17.13 -9.53 24.85
C CYS A 141 -17.23 -11.05 24.96
N ARG A 142 -17.50 -11.57 26.16
CA ARG A 142 -17.94 -12.96 26.36
C ARG A 142 -19.44 -12.97 26.53
N ASP A 143 -20.04 -13.93 25.84
CA ASP A 143 -21.47 -14.21 25.75
C ASP A 143 -22.15 -14.41 27.12
N GLN A 144 -23.33 -13.79 27.30
CA GLN A 144 -24.55 -14.44 27.80
C GLN A 144 -25.81 -13.60 27.51
#